data_AF-A0A2S9G9X4-F1
#
_entry.id   AF-A0A2S9G9X4-F1
#
_cell.length_a   1.000
_cell.length_b   1.000
_cell.length_c   1.000
_cell.angle_alpha   90.00
_cell.angle_beta   90.00
_cell.angle_gamma   90.00
#
_symmetry.space_group_name_H-M   'P 1'
#
loop_
_entity.id
_entity.type
_entity.pdbx_description
1 polymer ?
#
loop_
_entity_poly.entity_id
_entity_poly.type
_entity_poly.pdbx_seq_one_letter_code
_entity_poly.pdbx_strand_id
1 'polypeptide(L)'
;HVVHPVRTACAAGVHTVVLTNAAGGLRSDFTVGQPVLISDHLNLTARSPLVGAQFVDLVEAYSPRLRSIAREIDPELPEGVYAGL
;
A
#
# COMPACT_ATOMS: atom_id res chain seq x y z
N HIS A 1 1.60 15.50 -9.58
CA HIS A 1 2.50 15.97 -8.50
C HIS A 1 2.60 15.00 -7.32
N VAL A 2 1.51 14.42 -6.81
CA VAL A 2 1.54 13.50 -5.64
C VAL A 2 2.48 12.29 -5.81
N VAL A 3 2.49 11.64 -6.98
CA VAL A 3 3.27 10.41 -7.22
C VAL A 3 4.69 10.65 -7.73
N HIS A 4 5.17 11.90 -7.80
CA HIS A 4 6.49 12.21 -8.36
C HIS A 4 7.65 11.50 -7.64
N PRO A 5 7.71 11.45 -6.29
CA PRO A 5 8.81 10.76 -5.60
C PRO A 5 8.93 9.29 -5.97
N VAL A 6 7.80 8.59 -6.07
CA VAL A 6 7.76 7.16 -6.47
C VAL A 6 8.26 6.99 -7.90
N ARG A 7 7.81 7.83 -8.84
CA ARG A 7 8.29 7.77 -10.24
C ARG A 7 9.79 8.04 -10.34
N THR A 8 10.30 9.01 -9.59
CA THR A 8 11.73 9.33 -9.54
C THR A 8 12.55 8.17 -8.95
N ALA A 9 12.07 7.54 -7.88
CA ALA A 9 12.73 6.36 -7.30
C ALA A 9 12.80 5.20 -8.31
N CYS A 10 11.70 4.90 -9.00
CA CYS A 10 11.68 3.88 -10.05
C CYS A 10 12.66 4.22 -11.19
N ALA A 11 12.71 5.48 -11.64
CA ALA A 11 13.65 5.93 -12.67
C ALA A 11 15.12 5.85 -12.21
N ALA A 12 15.38 5.92 -10.90
CA ALA A 12 16.69 5.73 -10.29
C ALA A 12 17.08 4.24 -10.09
N GLY A 13 16.24 3.28 -10.51
CA GLY A 13 16.51 1.85 -10.43
C GLY A 13 15.91 1.14 -9.21
N VAL A 14 15.02 1.79 -8.45
CA VAL A 14 14.32 1.14 -7.32
C VAL A 14 13.24 0.19 -7.83
N HIS A 15 13.28 -1.05 -7.34
CA HIS A 15 12.27 -2.08 -7.66
C HIS A 15 11.33 -2.41 -6.49
N THR A 16 11.62 -1.91 -5.28
CA THR A 16 10.83 -2.13 -4.07
C THR A 16 10.52 -0.79 -3.43
N VAL A 17 9.24 -0.50 -3.20
CA VAL A 17 8.79 0.73 -2.55
C VAL A 17 8.04 0.37 -1.27
N VAL A 18 8.46 0.93 -0.14
CA VAL A 18 7.76 0.83 1.15
C VAL A 18 6.98 2.11 1.35
N LEU A 19 5.65 2.03 1.30
CA LEU A 19 4.75 3.17 1.56
C LEU A 19 4.18 3.05 2.96
N THR A 20 4.39 4.07 3.78
CA THR A 20 3.87 4.17 5.15
C THR A 20 2.89 5.34 5.25
N ASN A 21 1.88 5.20 6.09
CA ASN A 21 0.92 6.28 6.39
C ASN A 21 0.36 6.11 7.80
N ALA A 22 -0.30 7.16 8.29
CA ALA A 22 -1.16 7.08 9.46
C ALA A 22 -2.62 6.91 9.00
N ALA A 23 -3.33 5.95 9.60
CA ALA A 23 -4.72 5.64 9.27
C ALA A 23 -5.56 5.49 10.54
N GLY A 24 -6.86 5.76 10.43
CA GLY A 24 -7.84 5.35 11.43
C GLY A 24 -8.22 3.89 11.25
N GLY A 25 -8.18 3.09 12.31
CA GLY A 25 -8.63 1.70 12.29
C GLY A 25 -10.15 1.59 12.41
N LEU A 26 -10.79 0.84 11.49
CA LEU A 26 -12.24 0.56 11.55
C LEU A 26 -12.55 -0.82 12.14
N ARG A 27 -11.61 -1.77 12.01
CA ARG A 27 -11.78 -3.13 12.55
C ARG A 27 -11.54 -3.09 14.06
N SER A 28 -12.42 -3.74 14.82
CA SER A 28 -12.45 -3.63 16.29
C SER A 28 -11.26 -4.27 17.01
N ASP A 29 -10.52 -5.12 16.32
CA ASP A 29 -9.28 -5.77 16.79
C ASP A 29 -8.03 -4.90 16.57
N PHE A 30 -8.15 -3.74 15.92
CA PHE A 30 -7.05 -2.80 15.78
C PHE A 30 -6.90 -1.90 17.00
N THR A 31 -5.66 -1.62 17.36
CA THR A 31 -5.31 -0.76 18.49
C THR A 31 -4.47 0.44 18.06
N VAL A 32 -4.53 1.54 18.80
CA VAL A 32 -3.75 2.74 18.51
C VAL A 32 -2.26 2.43 18.64
N GLY A 33 -1.49 2.81 17.62
CA GLY A 33 -0.04 2.54 17.54
C GLY A 33 0.31 1.18 16.94
N GLN A 34 -0.67 0.34 16.63
CA GLN A 34 -0.44 -0.94 15.98
C GLN A 34 -0.07 -0.75 14.49
N PRO A 35 1.05 -1.31 14.02
CA PRO A 35 1.32 -1.40 12.59
C PRO A 35 0.39 -2.42 11.94
N VAL A 36 -0.14 -2.09 10.76
CA VAL A 36 -1.00 -2.96 9.95
C VAL A 36 -0.46 -3.03 8.54
N LEU A 37 -0.29 -4.24 8.01
CA LEU A 37 0.07 -4.45 6.61
C LEU A 37 -1.13 -4.17 5.71
N ILE A 38 -0.93 -3.43 4.63
CA ILE A 38 -1.98 -3.20 3.64
C ILE A 38 -2.04 -4.41 2.71
N SER A 39 -3.17 -5.12 2.72
CA SER A 39 -3.41 -6.27 1.83
C SER A 39 -4.01 -5.86 0.49
N ASP A 40 -4.81 -4.79 0.49
CA ASP A 40 -5.43 -4.19 -0.68
C ASP A 40 -5.85 -2.73 -0.39
N HIS A 41 -6.32 -2.00 -1.40
CA HIS A 41 -6.90 -0.67 -1.22
C HIS A 41 -8.24 -0.45 -1.92
N LEU A 42 -9.00 0.49 -1.38
CA LEU A 42 -10.10 1.15 -2.06
C LEU A 42 -9.70 2.58 -2.40
N ASN A 43 -9.67 2.93 -3.68
CA ASN A 43 -9.45 4.29 -4.11
C ASN A 43 -10.78 5.04 -4.22
N LEU A 44 -11.12 5.83 -3.20
CA LEU A 44 -12.35 6.61 -3.12
C LEU A 44 -12.16 8.08 -3.56
N THR A 45 -10.97 8.43 -4.05
CA THR A 45 -10.65 9.80 -4.51
C THR A 45 -11.33 10.17 -5.84
N ALA A 46 -11.90 9.18 -6.54
CA ALA A 46 -12.37 9.27 -7.93
C ALA A 46 -11.30 9.75 -8.93
N ARG A 47 -10.01 9.55 -8.62
CA ARG A 47 -8.88 9.98 -9.44
C ARG A 47 -7.90 8.85 -9.71
N SER A 48 -7.19 8.93 -10.82
CA SER A 48 -6.05 8.06 -11.15
C SER A 48 -4.79 8.89 -11.38
N PRO A 49 -3.60 8.42 -10.95
CA PRO A 49 -2.33 9.05 -11.31
C PRO A 49 -1.90 8.77 -12.76
N LEU A 50 -2.55 7.80 -13.42
CA LEU A 50 -2.31 7.39 -14.80
C LEU A 50 -3.14 8.25 -15.76
N VAL A 51 -2.57 8.56 -16.92
CA VAL A 51 -3.22 9.37 -17.96
C VAL A 51 -3.09 8.64 -19.30
N GLY A 52 -4.18 8.56 -20.05
CA GLY A 52 -4.26 7.83 -21.31
C GLY A 52 -4.68 6.37 -21.15
N ALA A 53 -4.50 5.58 -22.20
CA ALA A 53 -4.90 4.17 -22.28
C ALA A 53 -3.93 3.24 -21.53
N GLN A 54 -3.77 3.46 -20.21
CA GLN A 54 -2.90 2.67 -19.35
C GLN A 54 -3.74 1.67 -18.53
N PHE A 55 -3.88 0.46 -19.06
CA PHE A 55 -4.61 -0.63 -18.41
C PHE A 55 -3.65 -1.44 -17.53
N VAL A 56 -3.51 -1.00 -16.28
CA VAL A 56 -2.63 -1.65 -15.29
C VAL A 56 -3.47 -2.58 -14.42
N ASP A 57 -3.01 -3.83 -14.29
CA ASP A 57 -3.57 -4.77 -13.33
C ASP A 57 -3.14 -4.42 -11.89
N LEU A 58 -4.08 -4.46 -10.96
CA LEU A 58 -3.89 -4.17 -9.55
C LEU A 58 -4.23 -5.36 -8.63
N VAL A 59 -4.47 -6.57 -9.18
CA VAL A 59 -4.81 -7.77 -8.39
C VAL A 59 -3.82 -8.03 -7.25
N GLU A 60 -2.53 -7.77 -7.48
CA GLU A 60 -1.49 -7.88 -6.45
C GLU A 60 -0.71 -6.56 -6.26
N ALA A 61 -1.44 -5.43 -6.24
CA ALA A 61 -0.83 -4.12 -6.03
C ALA A 61 0.06 -4.04 -4.76
N TYR A 62 -0.29 -4.81 -3.72
CA TYR A 62 0.51 -5.01 -2.52
C TYR A 62 1.10 -6.43 -2.50
N SER A 63 2.37 -6.54 -2.86
CA SER A 63 3.08 -7.81 -3.05
C SER A 63 2.87 -8.80 -1.89
N PRO A 64 2.28 -9.99 -2.14
CA PRO A 64 2.18 -11.05 -1.14
C PRO A 64 3.55 -11.47 -0.59
N ARG A 65 4.57 -11.48 -1.44
CA ARG A 65 5.96 -11.79 -1.06
C ARG A 65 6.49 -10.83 0.00
N LEU A 66 6.31 -9.52 -0.18
CA LEU A 66 6.82 -8.53 0.78
C LEU A 66 6.08 -8.60 2.12
N ARG A 67 4.77 -8.89 2.10
CA ARG A 67 4.00 -9.15 3.32
C ARG A 67 4.48 -10.41 4.05
N SER A 68 4.81 -11.48 3.32
CA SER A 68 5.42 -12.68 3.91
C SER A 68 6.73 -12.36 4.61
N ILE A 69 7.62 -11.59 3.98
CA ILE A 69 8.90 -11.17 4.58
C ILE A 69 8.67 -10.32 5.84
N ALA A 70 7.67 -9.44 5.85
CA ALA A 70 7.33 -8.67 7.05
C ALA A 70 6.87 -9.59 8.20
N ARG A 71 6.08 -10.63 7.89
CA ARG A 71 5.62 -11.64 8.86
C ARG A 71 6.73 -12.57 9.36
N GLU A 72 7.81 -12.75 8.61
CA GLU A 72 9.00 -13.46 9.12
C GLU A 72 9.67 -12.68 10.27
N ILE A 73 9.51 -11.35 10.30
CA ILE A 73 10.07 -10.48 11.34
C ILE A 73 9.09 -10.32 12.50
N ASP A 74 7.83 -10.05 12.20
CA ASP A 74 6.75 -9.96 13.19
C ASP A 74 5.53 -10.78 12.70
N PRO A 75 5.41 -12.03 13.17
CA PRO A 75 4.34 -12.94 12.75
C PRO A 75 2.92 -12.44 13.08
N GLU A 76 2.80 -11.58 14.09
CA GLU A 76 1.53 -11.08 14.61
C GLU A 76 0.98 -9.87 13.82
N LEU A 77 1.73 -9.38 12.82
CA LEU A 77 1.30 -8.26 12.00
C LEU A 77 -0.08 -8.53 11.37
N PRO A 78 -1.12 -7.74 11.70
CA PRO A 78 -2.40 -7.90 11.03
C PRO A 78 -2.34 -7.36 9.60
N GLU A 79 -3.29 -7.79 8.78
CA GLU A 79 -3.55 -7.23 7.46
C GLU A 79 -4.91 -6.54 7.38
N GLY A 80 -5.01 -5.50 6.54
CA GLY A 80 -6.24 -4.77 6.31
C GLY A 80 -6.32 -4.13 4.93
N VAL A 81 -7.55 -3.85 4.50
CA VAL A 81 -7.84 -3.06 3.28
C VAL A 81 -7.82 -1.59 3.64
N TYR A 82 -7.05 -0.79 2.91
CA TYR A 82 -6.91 0.65 3.13
C TYR A 82 -7.84 1.46 2.21
N ALA A 83 -8.70 2.30 2.77
CA ALA A 83 -9.53 3.21 1.99
C ALA A 83 -8.86 4.59 1.87
N GLY A 84 -8.41 4.95 0.67
CA GLY A 84 -7.85 6.27 0.37
C GLY A 84 -8.95 7.24 -0.04
N LEU A 85 -9.03 8.38 0.67
CA LEU A 85 -10.01 9.45 0.47
C LEU A 85 -9.38 10.67 -0.23
#